data_AF-A0A7R9BNR5-F1
#
_entry.id   AF-A0A7R9BNR5-F1
#
_cell.length_a   1.000
_cell.length_b   1.000
_cell.length_c   1.000
_cell.angle_alpha   90.00
_cell.angle_beta   90.00
_cell.angle_gamma   90.00
#
_symmetry.space_group_name_H-M   'P 1'
#
loop_
_entity.id
_entity.type
_entity.pdbx_description
1 polymer ?
#
loop_
_entity_poly.entity_id
_entity_poly.type
_entity_poly.pdbx_seq_one_letter_code
_entity_poly.pdbx_strand_id
1 'polypeptide(L)'
;MKNIPGGHNLFVQNMEVAKKIENVYNKFKLYLTKRDEASKNILMGHLRKIDEHLGRSGTRFLTGDTMCCFDCELMPRLQHIRVAGKHFLDFEIDPNLLDLWRYMATMYNLDAFIQSCPADQDIINHYKLQQGVKMKKHEELETPTFTTSTPIAAGH
;
A
#
# COMPACT_ATOMS: atom_id res chain seq x y z
N MET A 1 -23.36 15.09 9.45
CA MET A 1 -23.60 13.62 9.36
C MET A 1 -24.11 13.17 10.71
N LYS A 2 -25.22 12.43 10.77
CA LYS A 2 -25.82 11.98 12.05
C LYS A 2 -24.97 10.86 12.63
N ASN A 3 -24.60 10.96 13.90
CA ASN A 3 -23.86 9.91 14.61
C ASN A 3 -24.72 8.64 14.66
N ILE A 4 -24.24 7.57 14.03
CA ILE A 4 -24.82 6.22 14.16
C ILE A 4 -24.32 5.67 15.49
N PRO A 5 -25.18 5.20 16.41
CA PRO A 5 -24.75 4.59 17.66
C PRO A 5 -23.85 3.37 17.38
N GLY A 6 -22.62 3.39 17.89
CA GLY A 6 -21.60 2.36 17.63
C GLY A 6 -20.76 2.56 16.36
N GLY A 7 -21.02 3.62 15.58
CA GLY A 7 -20.21 3.97 14.41
C GLY A 7 -19.02 4.85 14.79
N HIS A 8 -17.81 4.41 14.45
CA HIS A 8 -16.62 5.25 14.53
C HIS A 8 -16.59 6.26 13.38
N ASN A 9 -16.06 7.47 13.63
CA ASN A 9 -15.90 8.47 12.59
C ASN A 9 -14.79 8.04 11.60
N LEU A 10 -15.18 7.55 10.43
CA LEU A 10 -14.24 7.14 9.38
C LEU A 10 -13.46 8.35 8.81
N PHE A 11 -14.07 9.53 8.76
CA PHE A 11 -13.46 10.73 8.19
C PHE A 11 -12.80 11.57 9.29
N VAL A 12 -11.60 11.16 9.67
CA VAL A 12 -10.77 11.84 10.67
C VAL A 12 -10.07 13.03 10.03
N GLN A 13 -10.05 14.18 10.70
CA GLN A 13 -9.23 15.32 10.29
C GLN A 13 -7.86 15.21 10.95
N ASN A 14 -6.85 14.81 10.17
CA ASN A 14 -5.47 14.77 10.63
C ASN A 14 -4.52 15.27 9.53
N MET A 15 -4.10 16.54 9.63
CA MET A 15 -3.24 17.17 8.63
C MET A 15 -1.83 16.58 8.58
N GLU A 16 -1.32 16.04 9.68
CA GLU A 16 0.00 15.40 9.71
C GLU A 16 -0.04 14.11 8.87
N VAL A 17 -1.02 13.23 9.14
CA VAL A 17 -1.19 11.98 8.40
C VAL A 17 -1.47 12.26 6.94
N ALA A 18 -2.37 13.19 6.63
CA ALA A 18 -2.67 13.58 5.26
C ALA A 18 -1.40 13.93 4.48
N LYS A 19 -0.52 14.80 5.03
CA LYS A 19 0.75 15.19 4.40
C LYS A 19 1.75 14.04 4.27
N LYS A 20 1.76 13.11 5.22
CA LYS A 20 2.68 11.95 5.22
C LYS A 20 2.36 10.95 4.12
N ILE A 21 1.06 10.65 3.93
CA ILE A 21 0.62 9.70 2.89
C ILE A 21 0.42 10.36 1.53
N GLU A 22 0.38 11.69 1.48
CA GLU A 22 0.32 12.46 0.26
C GLU A 22 1.46 12.06 -0.68
N ASN A 23 1.19 12.02 -1.97
CA ASN A 23 2.19 11.83 -3.02
C ASN A 23 2.95 10.49 -3.02
N VAL A 24 2.74 9.58 -2.08
CA VAL A 24 3.35 8.22 -2.08
C VAL A 24 3.14 7.55 -3.44
N TYR A 25 1.90 7.55 -3.92
CA TYR A 25 1.55 6.99 -5.22
C TYR A 25 2.20 7.73 -6.40
N ASN A 26 2.32 9.05 -6.31
CA ASN A 26 2.99 9.85 -7.34
C ASN A 26 4.50 9.55 -7.38
N LYS A 27 5.14 9.30 -6.24
CA LYS A 27 6.56 8.88 -6.20
C LYS A 27 6.74 7.49 -6.77
N PHE A 28 5.80 6.58 -6.51
CA PHE A 28 5.81 5.26 -7.14
C PHE A 28 5.67 5.35 -8.67
N LYS A 29 4.71 6.13 -9.18
CA LYS A 29 4.57 6.38 -10.63
C LYS A 29 5.82 7.02 -11.22
N LEU A 30 6.46 7.95 -10.51
CA LEU A 30 7.72 8.54 -10.94
C LEU A 30 8.81 7.46 -11.08
N TYR A 31 8.92 6.55 -10.12
CA TYR A 31 9.88 5.46 -10.18
C TYR A 31 9.58 4.45 -11.30
N LEU A 32 8.32 4.07 -11.50
CA LEU A 32 7.89 3.22 -12.64
C LEU A 32 8.31 3.81 -14.00
N THR A 33 8.24 5.13 -14.13
CA THR A 33 8.61 5.85 -15.35
C THR A 33 10.13 6.02 -15.50
N LYS A 34 10.81 6.46 -14.43
CA LYS A 34 12.24 6.85 -14.49
C LYS A 34 13.19 5.66 -14.36
N ARG A 35 12.81 4.65 -13.57
CA ARG A 35 13.57 3.41 -13.36
C ARG A 35 15.03 3.64 -12.94
N ASP A 36 15.26 4.68 -12.14
CA ASP A 36 16.57 5.06 -11.62
C ASP A 36 16.63 5.02 -10.10
N GLU A 37 17.84 4.96 -9.53
CA GLU A 37 18.03 4.91 -8.08
C GLU A 37 17.57 6.20 -7.39
N ALA A 38 17.58 7.35 -8.07
CA ALA A 38 17.12 8.61 -7.50
C ALA A 38 15.61 8.57 -7.18
N SER A 39 14.79 8.14 -8.14
CA SER A 39 13.34 8.02 -7.98
C SER A 39 12.95 6.90 -7.01
N LYS A 40 13.69 5.79 -7.00
CA LYS A 40 13.59 4.73 -5.98
C LYS A 40 13.83 5.28 -4.57
N ASN A 41 14.92 6.02 -4.39
CA ASN A 41 15.28 6.62 -3.10
C ASN A 41 14.23 7.64 -2.61
N ILE A 42 13.60 8.39 -3.53
CA ILE A 42 12.50 9.29 -3.20
C ILE A 42 11.27 8.51 -2.68
N LEU A 43 10.91 7.39 -3.33
CA LEU A 43 9.83 6.52 -2.86
C LEU A 43 10.16 5.92 -1.49
N MET A 44 11.34 5.32 -1.34
CA MET A 44 11.81 4.73 -0.08
C MET A 44 11.84 5.75 1.06
N GLY A 45 12.25 6.99 0.78
CA GLY A 45 12.20 8.08 1.76
C GLY A 45 10.79 8.41 2.25
N HIS A 46 9.76 8.25 1.42
CA HIS A 46 8.36 8.42 1.86
C HIS A 46 7.88 7.21 2.66
N LEU A 47 8.21 5.98 2.24
CA LEU A 47 7.87 4.78 2.99
C LEU A 47 8.48 4.81 4.40
N ARG A 48 9.73 5.26 4.54
CA ARG A 48 10.39 5.45 5.83
C ARG A 48 9.68 6.46 6.73
N LYS A 49 9.18 7.57 6.19
CA LYS A 49 8.42 8.57 6.97
C LYS A 49 7.08 8.05 7.49
N ILE A 50 6.50 7.07 6.81
CA ILE A 50 5.26 6.39 7.21
C ILE A 50 5.58 5.36 8.29
N ASP A 51 6.63 4.57 8.09
CA ASP A 51 7.16 3.63 9.09
C ASP A 51 7.46 4.36 10.42
N GLU A 52 8.25 5.43 10.38
CA GLU A 52 8.54 6.29 11.54
C GLU A 52 7.27 6.89 12.17
N HIS A 53 6.23 7.14 11.39
CA HIS A 53 4.95 7.62 11.93
C HIS A 53 4.24 6.54 12.74
N LEU A 54 4.12 5.35 12.16
CA LEU A 54 3.49 4.19 12.79
C LEU A 54 4.25 3.76 14.05
N GLY A 55 5.58 3.76 14.00
CA GLY A 55 6.42 3.46 15.16
C GLY A 55 6.26 4.48 16.30
N ARG A 56 6.19 5.77 15.97
CA ARG A 56 5.97 6.84 16.98
C ARG A 56 4.55 6.83 17.55
N SER A 57 3.53 6.52 16.75
CA SER A 57 2.16 6.49 17.23
C SER A 57 1.89 5.25 18.09
N GLY A 58 2.52 4.11 17.78
CA GLY A 58 2.30 2.86 18.49
C GLY A 58 0.89 2.29 18.32
N THR A 59 0.13 2.81 17.36
CA THR A 59 -1.28 2.48 17.10
C THR A 59 -1.41 1.43 16.00
N ARG A 60 -2.56 0.74 15.96
CA ARG A 60 -2.84 -0.26 14.93
C ARG A 60 -2.96 0.33 13.51
N PHE A 61 -3.54 1.52 13.38
CA PHE A 61 -3.76 2.25 12.13
C PHE A 61 -3.14 3.64 12.15
N LEU A 62 -3.23 4.39 11.04
CA LEU A 62 -2.54 5.67 10.87
C LEU A 62 -2.90 6.75 11.91
N THR A 63 -4.13 6.72 12.44
CA THR A 63 -4.63 7.72 13.40
C THR A 63 -5.09 7.15 14.74
N GLY A 64 -4.93 5.85 14.99
CA GLY A 64 -5.48 5.19 16.18
C GLY A 64 -5.72 3.69 15.96
N ASP A 65 -6.54 3.09 16.83
CA ASP A 65 -6.82 1.65 16.76
C ASP A 65 -8.07 1.28 15.94
N THR A 66 -8.70 2.29 15.33
CA THR A 66 -9.80 2.11 14.38
C THR A 66 -9.42 2.66 13.02
N MET A 67 -9.78 1.92 11.96
CA MET A 67 -9.57 2.31 10.57
C MET A 67 -10.26 3.65 10.26
N CYS A 68 -9.59 4.49 9.49
CA CYS A 68 -10.09 5.77 8.98
C CYS A 68 -9.87 5.90 7.47
N CYS A 69 -10.31 7.01 6.89
CA CYS A 69 -10.19 7.31 5.46
C CYS A 69 -8.74 7.28 4.95
N PHE A 70 -7.76 7.63 5.78
CA PHE A 70 -6.35 7.61 5.40
C PHE A 70 -5.84 6.18 5.20
N ASP A 71 -6.34 5.23 5.98
CA ASP A 71 -5.96 3.82 5.84
C ASP A 71 -6.52 3.26 4.52
N CYS A 72 -7.78 3.57 4.22
CA CYS A 72 -8.44 3.21 2.97
C CYS A 72 -7.74 3.81 1.73
N GLU A 73 -7.04 4.93 1.89
CA GLU A 73 -6.24 5.54 0.83
C GLU A 73 -4.85 4.92 0.71
N LEU A 74 -4.18 4.69 1.84
CA LEU A 74 -2.79 4.21 1.84
C LEU A 74 -2.67 2.72 1.52
N MET A 75 -3.56 1.88 2.07
CA MET A 75 -3.50 0.42 1.92
C MET A 75 -3.50 -0.05 0.46
N PRO A 76 -4.43 0.40 -0.42
CA PRO A 76 -4.39 0.04 -1.84
C PRO A 76 -3.10 0.52 -2.53
N ARG A 77 -2.57 1.69 -2.16
CA ARG A 77 -1.33 2.22 -2.74
C ARG A 77 -0.13 1.36 -2.37
N LEU A 78 -0.04 0.89 -1.12
CA LEU A 78 1.01 -0.02 -0.68
C LEU A 78 0.93 -1.35 -1.43
N GLN A 79 -0.28 -1.90 -1.64
CA GLN A 79 -0.46 -3.12 -2.42
C GLN A 79 0.01 -2.96 -3.86
N HIS A 80 -0.35 -1.85 -4.50
CA HIS A 80 0.14 -1.54 -5.85
C HIS A 80 1.66 -1.41 -5.89
N ILE A 81 2.27 -0.73 -4.91
CA ILE A 81 3.73 -0.62 -4.80
C ILE A 81 4.39 -1.99 -4.71
N ARG A 82 3.85 -2.91 -3.90
CA ARG A 82 4.40 -4.27 -3.76
C ARG A 82 4.30 -5.06 -5.06
N VAL A 83 3.10 -5.16 -5.62
CA VAL A 83 2.82 -6.02 -6.78
C VAL A 83 3.49 -5.47 -8.04
N ALA A 84 3.19 -4.22 -8.39
CA ALA A 84 3.74 -3.63 -9.61
C ALA A 84 5.22 -3.25 -9.45
N GLY A 85 5.67 -2.87 -8.25
CA GLY A 85 7.10 -2.62 -8.00
C GLY A 85 7.93 -3.88 -8.21
N LYS A 86 7.50 -5.02 -7.67
CA LYS A 86 8.18 -6.29 -7.91
C LYS A 86 8.16 -6.69 -9.38
N HIS A 87 6.99 -6.64 -10.02
CA HIS A 87 6.83 -7.10 -11.40
C HIS A 87 7.62 -6.28 -12.43
N PHE A 88 7.62 -4.94 -12.32
CA PHE A 88 8.22 -4.08 -13.35
C PHE A 88 9.65 -3.62 -13.05
N LEU A 89 10.05 -3.61 -11.78
CA LEU A 89 11.30 -2.99 -11.32
C LEU A 89 12.16 -3.90 -10.45
N ASP A 90 11.72 -5.13 -10.16
CA ASP A 90 12.28 -6.01 -9.12
C ASP A 90 12.46 -5.29 -7.76
N PHE A 91 11.55 -4.35 -7.48
CA PHE A 91 11.58 -3.55 -6.27
C PHE A 91 10.83 -4.24 -5.14
N GLU A 92 11.42 -4.22 -3.94
CA GLU A 92 10.80 -4.68 -2.70
C GLU A 92 10.89 -3.58 -1.63
N ILE A 93 9.85 -3.50 -0.80
CA ILE A 93 9.87 -2.63 0.39
C ILE A 93 10.90 -3.21 1.37
N ASP A 94 11.80 -2.36 1.85
CA ASP A 94 12.86 -2.74 2.80
C ASP A 94 12.26 -3.51 4.00
N PRO A 95 12.72 -4.75 4.29
CA PRO A 95 12.21 -5.56 5.37
C PRO A 95 12.43 -4.95 6.76
N ASN A 96 13.34 -3.97 6.89
CA ASN A 96 13.60 -3.26 8.15
C ASN A 96 12.57 -2.16 8.46
N LEU A 97 11.62 -1.88 7.57
CA LEU A 97 10.49 -0.98 7.87
C LEU A 97 9.42 -1.73 8.67
N LEU A 98 9.77 -2.06 9.91
CA LEU A 98 9.04 -3.02 10.74
C LEU A 98 7.62 -2.57 11.06
N ASP A 99 7.42 -1.28 11.34
CA ASP A 99 6.12 -0.72 11.70
C ASP A 99 5.20 -0.66 10.48
N LEU A 100 5.74 -0.33 9.32
CA LEU A 100 5.03 -0.39 8.05
C LEU A 100 4.62 -1.82 7.68
N TRP A 101 5.52 -2.80 7.88
CA TRP A 101 5.20 -4.21 7.64
C TRP A 101 4.16 -4.75 8.63
N ARG A 102 4.20 -4.34 9.91
CA ARG A 102 3.15 -4.67 10.90
C ARG A 102 1.80 -4.07 10.51
N TYR A 103 1.80 -2.84 9.99
CA TYR A 103 0.61 -2.20 9.44
C TYR A 103 0.07 -2.95 8.21
N MET A 104 0.92 -3.39 7.28
CA MET A 104 0.49 -4.23 6.15
C MET A 104 0.01 -5.62 6.59
N ALA A 105 0.60 -6.22 7.61
CA ALA A 105 0.09 -7.45 8.20
C ALA A 105 -1.33 -7.25 8.76
N THR A 106 -1.59 -6.10 9.39
CA THR A 106 -2.94 -5.72 9.82
C THR A 106 -3.89 -5.56 8.63
N MET A 107 -3.45 -4.88 7.57
CA MET A 107 -4.19 -4.72 6.31
C MET A 107 -4.62 -6.07 5.71
N TYR A 108 -3.72 -7.06 5.68
CA TYR A 108 -4.01 -8.40 5.16
C TYR A 108 -4.92 -9.25 6.08
N ASN A 109 -5.27 -8.76 7.27
CA ASN A 109 -6.26 -9.36 8.16
C ASN A 109 -7.57 -8.56 8.24
N LEU A 110 -7.74 -7.53 7.40
CA LEU A 110 -8.97 -6.74 7.33
C LEU A 110 -9.87 -7.22 6.20
N ASP A 111 -11.08 -7.65 6.53
CA ASP A 111 -12.10 -8.05 5.54
C ASP A 111 -12.37 -6.92 4.53
N ALA A 112 -12.45 -5.67 4.99
CA ALA A 112 -12.65 -4.52 4.12
C ALA A 112 -11.56 -4.40 3.03
N PHE A 113 -10.31 -4.74 3.35
CA PHE A 113 -9.22 -4.77 2.39
C PHE A 113 -9.26 -6.04 1.54
N ILE A 114 -9.37 -7.22 2.15
CA ILE A 114 -9.36 -8.51 1.45
C ILE A 114 -10.47 -8.58 0.40
N GLN A 115 -11.69 -8.16 0.75
CA GLN A 115 -12.86 -8.20 -0.13
C GLN A 115 -12.82 -7.16 -1.26
N SER A 116 -11.97 -6.13 -1.14
CA SER A 116 -11.82 -5.06 -2.15
C SER A 116 -10.51 -5.12 -2.93
N CYS A 117 -9.55 -5.94 -2.49
CA CYS A 117 -8.25 -6.05 -3.10
C CYS A 117 -8.36 -6.77 -4.46
N PRO A 118 -7.92 -6.16 -5.56
CA PRO A 118 -7.84 -6.85 -6.85
C PRO A 118 -6.76 -7.94 -6.80
N ALA A 119 -6.84 -8.89 -7.72
CA ALA A 119 -5.79 -9.87 -7.93
C ALA A 119 -4.50 -9.21 -8.45
N ASP A 120 -3.36 -9.84 -8.20
CA ASP A 120 -2.06 -9.32 -8.61
C ASP A 120 -1.99 -9.10 -10.13
N GLN A 121 -2.59 -10.00 -10.90
CA GLN A 121 -2.69 -9.94 -12.36
C GLN A 121 -3.44 -8.68 -12.83
N ASP A 122 -4.52 -8.30 -12.16
CA ASP A 122 -5.32 -7.11 -12.50
C ASP A 122 -4.54 -5.83 -12.20
N ILE A 123 -3.80 -5.80 -11.08
CA ILE A 123 -2.90 -4.68 -10.76
C ILE A 123 -1.83 -4.55 -11.85
N ILE A 124 -1.18 -5.65 -12.23
CA ILE A 124 -0.15 -5.66 -13.28
C ILE A 124 -0.74 -5.18 -14.61
N ASN A 125 -1.90 -5.71 -14.99
CA ASN A 125 -2.59 -5.33 -16.22
C ASN A 125 -2.95 -3.84 -16.24
N HIS A 126 -3.44 -3.31 -15.11
CA HIS A 126 -3.74 -1.88 -14.97
C HIS A 126 -2.54 -1.00 -15.37
N TYR A 127 -1.32 -1.35 -14.94
CA TYR A 127 -0.11 -0.62 -15.32
C TYR A 127 0.38 -0.90 -16.74
N LYS A 128 0.17 -2.12 -17.27
CA LYS A 128 0.46 -2.43 -18.68
C LYS A 128 -0.39 -1.56 -19.60
N LEU A 129 -1.68 -1.45 -19.34
CA LEU A 129 -2.62 -0.63 -20.11
C LEU A 129 -2.23 0.86 -20.08
N GLN A 130 -1.82 1.39 -18.92
CA GLN A 130 -1.32 2.76 -18.80
C GLN A 130 -0.06 3.02 -19.63
N GLN A 131 0.76 1.99 -19.86
CA GLN A 131 1.97 2.06 -20.70
C GLN A 131 1.69 1.72 -22.17
N GLY A 132 0.43 1.47 -22.56
CA GLY A 132 0.07 1.07 -23.92
C GLY A 132 0.47 -0.36 -24.30
N VAL A 133 0.80 -1.20 -23.31
CA VAL A 133 1.20 -2.59 -23.50
C VAL A 133 -0.03 -3.49 -23.45
N LYS A 134 -0.20 -4.36 -24.46
CA LYS A 134 -1.25 -5.38 -24.47
C LYS A 134 -0.80 -6.62 -23.70
N MET A 135 -1.72 -7.26 -22.99
CA MET A 135 -1.48 -8.58 -22.40
C MET A 135 -1.29 -9.64 -23.49
N LYS A 136 -0.48 -10.65 -23.16
CA LYS A 136 -0.40 -11.88 -23.96
C LYS A 136 -1.55 -12.80 -23.57
N LYS A 137 -2.09 -13.58 -24.51
CA LYS A 137 -3.20 -14.53 -24.25
C LYS A 137 -2.97 -15.46 -23.05
N HIS A 138 -1.74 -15.88 -22.81
CA HIS A 138 -1.42 -16.71 -21.63
C HIS A 138 -1.68 -15.97 -20.32
N GLU A 139 -1.31 -14.68 -20.24
CA GLU A 139 -1.48 -13.85 -19.05
C GLU A 139 -2.96 -13.61 -18.75
N GLU A 140 -3.84 -13.60 -19.77
CA GLU A 140 -5.29 -13.45 -19.61
C GLU A 140 -5.96 -14.70 -19.02
N LEU A 141 -5.27 -15.84 -19.06
CA LEU A 141 -5.74 -17.12 -18.55
C LEU A 141 -5.06 -17.51 -17.22
N GLU A 142 -4.24 -16.62 -16.66
CA GLU A 142 -3.59 -16.87 -15.37
C GLU A 142 -4.61 -16.95 -14.24
N THR A 143 -4.42 -17.92 -13.35
CA THR A 143 -5.25 -18.02 -12.14
C THR A 143 -4.98 -16.82 -11.23
N PRO A 144 -6.01 -16.12 -10.75
CA PRO A 144 -5.85 -14.99 -9.84
C PRO A 144 -5.06 -15.37 -8.58
N THR A 145 -4.04 -14.56 -8.25
CA THR A 145 -3.26 -14.69 -7.02
C THR A 145 -3.27 -13.38 -6.24
N PHE A 146 -2.99 -13.46 -4.94
CA PHE A 146 -2.99 -12.29 -4.05
C PHE A 146 -1.72 -12.26 -3.21
N THR A 147 -0.89 -11.24 -3.42
CA THR A 147 0.33 -11.04 -2.63
C THR A 147 -0.03 -10.52 -1.24
N THR A 148 0.00 -11.40 -0.24
CA THR A 148 -0.31 -11.09 1.17
C THR A 148 0.79 -11.52 2.15
N SER A 149 1.87 -12.14 1.66
CA SER A 149 3.01 -12.54 2.50
C SER A 149 3.71 -11.33 3.10
N THR A 150 4.23 -11.46 4.33
CA THR A 150 5.05 -10.43 4.99
C THR A 150 6.38 -11.05 5.43
N PRO A 151 7.49 -10.29 5.44
CA PRO A 151 8.81 -10.81 5.82
C PRO A 151 8.99 -10.93 7.33
N ILE A 152 8.08 -10.36 8.13
CA ILE A 152 8.13 -10.45 9.59
C ILE A 152 7.50 -11.76 10.02
N ALA A 153 8.20 -12.53 10.86
CA ALA A 153 7.64 -13.73 11.48
C ALA A 153 6.42 -13.35 12.33
N ALA A 154 5.36 -14.16 12.26
CA ALA A 154 4.16 -13.95 13.08
C ALA A 154 4.52 -14.06 14.58
N GLY A 155 4.72 -12.91 15.24
CA GLY A 155 4.81 -12.85 16.70
C GLY A 155 5.86 -11.87 17.23
N HIS A 156 5.37 -10.76 17.78
CA HIS A 156 5.80 -10.19 19.06
C HIS A 156 4.62 -9.43 19.68
#